data_AF-A0A6A4I8I7-F1
#
_entry.id   AF-A0A6A4I8I7-F1
#
_cell.length_a   1.000
_cell.length_b   1.000
_cell.length_c   1.000
_cell.angle_alpha   90.00
_cell.angle_beta   90.00
_cell.angle_gamma   90.00
#
_symmetry.space_group_name_H-M   'P 1'
#
loop_
_entity.id
_entity.type
_entity.pdbx_description
1 polymer ?
#
loop_
_entity_poly.entity_id
_entity_poly.type
_entity_poly.pdbx_seq_one_letter_code
_entity_poly.pdbx_strand_id
1 'polypeptide(L)'
;MTSPGSSSSPAFLSYKLVKGPDVTQETLQACADLFAQNYGIWNQDVVAPLKPGSNICWITQLVVSSEWRKCGIATFLIKMLPGRDFKCGAIGLVSSHPAACLALAKKAGIYIGHINLDYIAQNAEKILSSSPVNYLQSADLRGRIFGSYAEGDTDSDGGVVSAVFTNFFVDHQEPLEVLQKWEEICHIKWPLGVLLDGYEFLCVFPIPE
;
A
#
# COMPACT_ATOMS: atom_id res chain seq x y z
N MET A 1 -5.98 -9.10 58.11
CA MET A 1 -5.63 -10.23 57.22
C MET A 1 -5.41 -9.66 55.83
N THR A 2 -4.16 -9.39 55.47
CA THR A 2 -3.77 -8.84 54.16
C THR A 2 -2.62 -9.70 53.66
N SER A 3 -2.84 -10.41 52.55
CA SER A 3 -1.86 -11.27 51.89
C SER A 3 -0.73 -10.43 51.27
N PRO A 4 0.54 -10.87 51.29
CA PRO A 4 1.61 -10.19 50.60
C PRO A 4 1.56 -10.51 49.09
N GLY A 5 1.70 -9.46 48.27
CA GLY A 5 1.72 -9.54 46.82
C GLY A 5 2.92 -10.32 46.29
N SER A 6 2.69 -11.11 45.25
CA SER A 6 3.70 -11.84 44.50
C SER A 6 4.54 -10.86 43.66
N SER A 7 5.80 -10.65 44.06
CA SER A 7 6.80 -9.98 43.24
C SER A 7 7.26 -10.92 42.12
N SER A 8 6.97 -10.59 40.86
CA SER A 8 7.52 -11.29 39.70
C SER A 8 9.02 -11.01 39.57
N SER A 9 9.86 -12.05 39.66
CA SER A 9 11.31 -11.97 39.42
C SER A 9 11.62 -11.50 37.98
N PRO A 10 12.74 -10.79 37.75
CA PRO A 10 13.13 -10.34 36.41
C PRO A 10 13.48 -11.55 35.53
N ALA A 11 12.91 -11.60 34.33
CA ALA A 11 13.22 -12.64 33.35
C ALA A 11 14.67 -12.48 32.87
N PHE A 12 15.50 -13.51 33.07
CA PHE A 12 16.84 -13.57 32.50
C PHE A 12 16.74 -13.95 31.02
N LEU A 13 17.30 -13.11 30.15
CA LEU A 13 17.39 -13.38 28.72
C LEU A 13 18.53 -14.37 28.46
N SER A 14 18.21 -15.54 27.88
CA SER A 14 19.22 -16.46 27.35
C SER A 14 19.40 -16.24 25.86
N TYR A 15 20.64 -16.14 25.37
CA TYR A 15 20.95 -16.09 23.94
C TYR A 15 21.87 -17.24 23.53
N LYS A 16 21.81 -17.62 22.27
CA LYS A 16 22.65 -18.66 21.65
C LYS A 16 23.29 -18.09 20.39
N LEU A 17 24.60 -18.28 20.25
CA LEU A 17 25.34 -17.96 19.03
C LEU A 17 25.28 -19.16 18.08
N VAL A 18 24.89 -18.91 16.83
CA VAL A 18 24.80 -19.91 15.76
C VAL A 18 25.69 -19.47 14.60
N LYS A 19 26.47 -20.38 14.03
CA LYS A 19 27.32 -20.08 12.86
C LYS A 19 26.46 -20.07 11.60
N GLY A 20 26.81 -19.23 10.62
CA GLY A 20 26.04 -19.06 9.38
C GLY A 20 25.58 -20.35 8.70
N PRO A 21 26.45 -21.38 8.50
CA PRO A 21 26.04 -22.65 7.88
C PRO A 21 25.04 -23.47 8.69
N ASP A 22 24.96 -23.25 10.00
CA ASP A 22 24.07 -23.95 10.92
C ASP A 22 22.74 -23.21 11.11
N VAL A 23 22.55 -22.07 10.45
CA VAL A 23 21.29 -21.34 10.43
C VAL A 23 20.32 -22.06 9.50
N THR A 24 19.38 -22.79 10.10
CA THR A 24 18.32 -23.50 9.37
C THR A 24 17.21 -22.55 8.92
N GLN A 25 16.39 -22.99 7.96
CA GLN A 25 15.17 -22.27 7.58
C GLN A 25 14.20 -22.09 8.75
N GLU A 26 14.08 -23.11 9.62
CA GLU A 26 13.27 -23.00 10.85
C GLU A 26 13.80 -21.92 11.79
N THR A 27 15.12 -21.76 11.89
CA THR A 27 15.73 -20.69 12.70
C THR A 27 15.41 -19.31 12.12
N LEU A 28 15.49 -19.18 10.79
CA LEU A 28 15.12 -17.93 10.10
C LEU A 28 13.64 -17.61 10.29
N GLN A 29 12.75 -18.60 10.18
CA GLN A 29 11.32 -18.43 10.43
C GLN A 29 11.01 -18.08 11.89
N ALA A 30 11.67 -18.71 12.86
CA ALA A 30 11.46 -18.35 14.28
C ALA A 30 11.91 -16.91 14.57
N CYS A 31 13.06 -16.48 14.04
CA CYS A 31 13.50 -15.09 14.11
C CYS A 31 12.53 -14.15 13.38
N ALA A 32 11.94 -14.63 12.27
CA ALA A 32 10.93 -13.91 11.51
C ALA A 32 9.73 -13.56 12.34
N ASP A 33 9.15 -14.59 12.94
CA ASP A 33 7.93 -14.51 13.72
C ASP A 33 8.18 -13.65 14.95
N LEU A 34 9.34 -13.81 15.61
CA LEU A 34 9.72 -13.01 16.77
C LEU A 34 9.86 -11.53 16.40
N PHE A 35 10.48 -11.20 15.27
CA PHE A 35 10.58 -9.83 14.78
C PHE A 35 9.19 -9.29 14.37
N ALA A 36 8.40 -10.08 13.65
CA ALA A 36 7.03 -9.75 13.25
C ALA A 36 6.14 -9.39 14.43
N GLN A 37 6.20 -10.19 15.50
CA GLN A 37 5.40 -10.02 16.70
C GLN A 37 5.82 -8.82 17.56
N ASN A 38 7.09 -8.43 17.54
CA ASN A 38 7.64 -7.46 18.51
C ASN A 38 8.13 -6.14 17.89
N TYR A 39 8.47 -6.12 16.60
CA TYR A 39 9.18 -4.99 15.96
C TYR A 39 8.62 -4.60 14.58
N GLY A 40 7.86 -5.45 13.91
CA GLY A 40 7.14 -5.12 12.67
C GLY A 40 6.99 -6.32 11.73
N ILE A 41 5.87 -6.41 11.01
CA ILE A 41 5.46 -7.58 10.20
C ILE A 41 6.51 -7.89 9.11
N TRP A 42 7.19 -9.02 9.23
CA TRP A 42 8.13 -9.50 8.21
C TRP A 42 7.40 -10.43 7.24
N ASN A 43 7.24 -9.97 6.00
CA ASN A 43 6.61 -10.75 4.94
C ASN A 43 7.69 -11.32 4.01
N GLN A 44 7.90 -12.65 4.08
CA GLN A 44 8.94 -13.34 3.28
C GLN A 44 8.52 -13.57 1.83
N ASP A 45 7.23 -13.46 1.51
CA ASP A 45 6.67 -13.84 0.22
C ASP A 45 6.58 -12.67 -0.77
N VAL A 46 7.25 -11.53 -0.52
CA VAL A 46 7.22 -10.38 -1.42
C VAL A 46 7.99 -10.64 -2.72
N VAL A 47 7.47 -10.15 -3.84
CA VAL A 47 8.08 -10.36 -5.16
C VAL A 47 8.94 -9.16 -5.55
N ALA A 48 10.07 -9.44 -6.19
CA ALA A 48 11.00 -8.42 -6.68
C ALA A 48 10.28 -7.34 -7.53
N PRO A 49 10.71 -6.06 -7.44
CA PRO A 49 11.90 -5.57 -6.75
C PRO A 49 11.74 -5.37 -5.23
N LEU A 50 10.57 -5.65 -4.64
CA LEU A 50 10.39 -5.58 -3.20
C LEU A 50 11.16 -6.72 -2.52
N LYS A 51 11.87 -6.42 -1.44
CA LYS A 51 12.67 -7.39 -0.69
C LYS A 51 12.05 -7.61 0.70
N PRO A 52 12.14 -8.82 1.28
CA PRO A 52 11.75 -9.04 2.66
C PRO A 52 12.49 -8.08 3.60
N GLY A 53 11.75 -7.43 4.52
CA GLY A 53 12.29 -6.48 5.49
C GLY A 53 12.48 -5.06 4.96
N SER A 54 12.10 -4.77 3.70
CA SER A 54 12.00 -3.40 3.20
C SER A 54 10.87 -2.64 3.90
N ASN A 55 11.12 -1.37 4.24
CA ASN A 55 10.04 -0.51 4.72
C ASN A 55 9.08 -0.16 3.59
N ILE A 56 7.81 0.03 3.91
CA ILE A 56 6.80 0.55 2.99
C ILE A 56 6.48 1.99 3.40
N CYS A 57 6.50 2.91 2.44
CA CYS A 57 5.94 4.24 2.63
C CYS A 57 4.45 4.20 2.28
N TRP A 58 3.57 4.28 3.28
CA TRP A 58 2.14 4.32 3.04
C TRP A 58 1.56 5.71 3.31
N ILE A 59 0.87 6.28 2.32
CA ILE A 59 0.16 7.55 2.50
C ILE A 59 -1.24 7.23 3.03
N THR A 60 -1.43 7.44 4.32
CA THR A 60 -2.72 7.21 5.00
C THR A 60 -3.72 8.32 4.72
N GLN A 61 -3.24 9.56 4.57
CA GLN A 61 -4.10 10.72 4.35
C GLN A 61 -3.38 11.77 3.51
N LEU A 62 -4.07 12.24 2.47
CA LEU A 62 -3.65 13.36 1.65
C LEU A 62 -4.84 14.29 1.43
N VAL A 63 -4.81 15.45 2.08
CA VAL A 63 -5.91 16.42 2.02
C VAL A 63 -5.41 17.71 1.38
N VAL A 64 -6.15 18.17 0.38
CA VAL A 64 -5.98 19.48 -0.25
C VAL A 64 -7.34 20.17 -0.27
N SER A 65 -7.39 21.40 0.28
CA SER A 65 -8.58 22.24 0.21
C SER A 65 -9.06 22.36 -1.23
N SER A 66 -10.37 22.24 -1.47
CA SER A 66 -10.98 22.36 -2.80
C SER A 66 -10.65 23.70 -3.47
N GLU A 67 -10.53 24.77 -2.68
CA GLU A 67 -10.14 26.11 -3.14
C GLU A 67 -8.72 26.15 -3.77
N TRP A 68 -7.88 25.18 -3.42
CA TRP A 68 -6.48 25.10 -3.84
C TRP A 68 -6.14 23.80 -4.60
N ARG A 69 -7.16 23.01 -4.98
CA ARG A 69 -6.96 21.87 -5.88
C ARG A 69 -6.46 22.36 -7.24
N LYS A 70 -5.85 21.47 -8.02
CA LYS A 70 -5.30 21.77 -9.35
C LYS A 70 -4.14 22.79 -9.36
N CYS A 71 -3.68 23.28 -8.20
CA CYS A 71 -2.47 24.11 -8.05
C CYS A 71 -1.16 23.31 -7.84
N GLY A 72 -1.20 21.98 -7.99
CA GLY A 72 -0.02 21.12 -7.81
C GLY A 72 0.37 20.84 -6.35
N ILE A 73 -0.46 21.23 -5.37
CA ILE A 73 -0.18 21.04 -3.94
C ILE A 73 -0.01 19.57 -3.57
N ALA A 74 -0.94 18.69 -3.98
CA ALA A 74 -0.84 17.25 -3.73
C ALA A 74 0.49 16.67 -4.24
N THR A 75 0.87 17.03 -5.46
CA THR A 75 2.15 16.65 -6.07
C THR A 75 3.33 17.16 -5.27
N PHE A 76 3.28 18.41 -4.80
CA PHE A 76 4.33 18.99 -3.98
C PHE A 76 4.47 18.25 -2.64
N LEU A 77 3.36 18.01 -1.93
CA LEU A 77 3.34 17.28 -0.65
C LEU A 77 3.92 15.86 -0.81
N ILE A 78 3.49 15.11 -1.83
CA ILE A 78 4.00 13.76 -2.09
C ILE A 78 5.49 13.79 -2.47
N LYS A 79 5.93 14.80 -3.24
CA LYS A 79 7.35 14.96 -3.57
C LYS A 79 8.21 15.24 -2.35
N MET A 80 7.70 15.99 -1.38
CA MET A 80 8.37 16.34 -0.13
C MET A 80 8.47 15.17 0.85
N LEU A 81 7.72 14.08 0.65
CA LEU A 81 7.95 12.85 1.42
C LEU A 81 9.43 12.48 1.32
N PRO A 82 10.08 12.10 2.44
CA PRO A 82 11.51 11.85 2.45
C PRO A 82 11.86 10.84 1.35
N GLY A 83 12.81 11.22 0.49
CA GLY A 83 13.17 10.49 -0.73
C GLY A 83 14.09 9.30 -0.43
N ARG A 84 15.30 9.30 -1.00
CA ARG A 84 16.31 8.24 -0.81
C ARG A 84 16.76 8.04 0.65
N ASP A 85 16.59 9.06 1.50
CA ASP A 85 16.91 8.97 2.92
C ASP A 85 15.89 8.11 3.69
N PHE A 86 14.68 7.93 3.13
CA PHE A 86 13.70 6.95 3.60
C PHE A 86 13.89 5.67 2.80
N LYS A 87 14.68 4.73 3.34
CA LYS A 87 14.90 3.41 2.74
C LYS A 87 13.59 2.60 2.74
N CYS A 88 12.75 2.85 1.74
CA CYS A 88 11.53 2.12 1.50
C CYS A 88 11.64 1.38 0.16
N GLY A 89 11.17 0.13 0.13
CA GLY A 89 11.14 -0.68 -1.10
C GLY A 89 9.93 -0.39 -1.97
N ALA A 90 8.88 0.18 -1.38
CA ALA A 90 7.67 0.58 -2.10
C ALA A 90 6.99 1.79 -1.45
N ILE A 91 6.16 2.46 -2.24
CA ILE A 91 5.24 3.51 -1.81
C ILE A 91 3.82 3.20 -2.29
N GLY A 92 2.83 3.44 -1.45
CA GLY A 92 1.44 3.14 -1.76
C GLY A 92 0.45 4.16 -1.21
N LEU A 93 -0.72 4.22 -1.84
CA LEU A 93 -1.87 4.97 -1.36
C LEU A 93 -3.17 4.34 -1.88
N VAL A 94 -4.25 4.60 -1.14
CA VAL A 94 -5.63 4.38 -1.59
C VAL A 94 -6.29 5.75 -1.74
N SER A 95 -6.90 6.02 -2.89
CA SER A 95 -7.61 7.29 -3.13
C SER A 95 -8.60 7.20 -4.27
N SER A 96 -9.77 7.81 -4.10
CA SER A 96 -10.72 8.06 -5.19
C SER A 96 -10.22 9.07 -6.22
N HIS A 97 -9.21 9.90 -5.91
CA HIS A 97 -8.85 11.05 -6.74
C HIS A 97 -7.66 10.74 -7.67
N PRO A 98 -7.82 10.81 -9.01
CA PRO A 98 -6.74 10.51 -9.97
C PRO A 98 -5.48 11.37 -9.79
N ALA A 99 -5.63 12.62 -9.32
CA ALA A 99 -4.52 13.52 -9.08
C ALA A 99 -3.55 12.99 -8.00
N ALA A 100 -4.05 12.29 -6.98
CA ALA A 100 -3.22 11.65 -5.97
C ALA A 100 -2.44 10.46 -6.56
N CYS A 101 -3.13 9.61 -7.33
CA CYS A 101 -2.52 8.47 -8.03
C CYS A 101 -1.40 8.92 -8.98
N LEU A 102 -1.65 9.96 -9.78
CA LEU A 102 -0.67 10.58 -10.68
C LEU A 102 0.54 11.15 -9.92
N ALA A 103 0.30 11.84 -8.80
CA ALA A 103 1.36 12.39 -7.98
C ALA A 103 2.24 11.29 -7.36
N LEU A 104 1.64 10.17 -6.94
CA LEU A 104 2.36 9.00 -6.44
C LEU A 104 3.23 8.35 -7.52
N ALA A 105 2.65 8.10 -8.70
CA ALA A 105 3.37 7.52 -9.83
C ALA A 105 4.58 8.41 -10.20
N LYS A 106 4.38 9.74 -10.24
CA LYS A 106 5.45 10.71 -10.48
C LYS A 106 6.55 10.67 -9.42
N LYS A 107 6.21 10.44 -8.15
CA LYS A 107 7.20 10.27 -7.06
C LYS A 107 8.01 8.99 -7.21
N ALA A 108 7.39 7.91 -7.66
CA ALA A 108 8.07 6.65 -7.97
C ALA A 108 8.86 6.68 -9.30
N GLY A 109 8.77 7.78 -10.07
CA GLY A 109 9.40 7.87 -11.39
C GLY A 109 8.69 7.04 -12.47
N ILE A 110 7.41 6.71 -12.25
CA ILE A 110 6.59 5.86 -13.13
C ILE A 110 5.59 6.73 -13.90
N TYR A 111 5.42 6.42 -15.18
CA TYR A 111 4.30 6.95 -15.96
C TYR A 111 3.06 6.10 -15.70
N ILE A 112 1.98 6.72 -15.21
CA ILE A 112 0.81 5.97 -14.75
C ILE A 112 0.21 5.09 -15.86
N GLY A 113 0.21 5.55 -17.12
CA GLY A 113 -0.37 4.79 -18.23
C GLY A 113 0.33 3.45 -18.50
N HIS A 114 1.54 3.22 -17.97
CA HIS A 114 2.31 1.98 -18.10
C HIS A 114 2.72 1.40 -16.73
N ILE A 115 1.81 1.41 -15.76
CA ILE A 115 2.05 0.79 -14.45
C ILE A 115 2.16 -0.73 -14.55
N ASN A 116 2.99 -1.32 -13.68
CA ASN A 116 3.10 -2.77 -13.56
C ASN A 116 1.96 -3.30 -12.67
N LEU A 117 0.88 -3.75 -13.31
CA LEU A 117 -0.28 -4.32 -12.62
C LEU A 117 0.05 -5.64 -11.91
N ASP A 118 0.94 -6.45 -12.47
CA ASP A 118 1.39 -7.70 -11.83
C ASP A 118 2.10 -7.43 -10.50
N TYR A 119 2.89 -6.37 -10.44
CA TYR A 119 3.53 -5.96 -9.19
C TYR A 119 2.50 -5.61 -8.12
N ILE A 120 1.44 -4.90 -8.49
CA ILE A 120 0.35 -4.56 -7.57
C ILE A 120 -0.35 -5.86 -7.13
N ALA A 121 -0.75 -6.71 -8.07
CA ALA A 121 -1.43 -7.99 -7.79
C ALA A 121 -0.64 -8.87 -6.81
N GLN A 122 0.69 -8.96 -6.99
CA GLN A 122 1.55 -9.87 -6.22
C GLN A 122 1.91 -9.35 -4.81
N ASN A 123 1.86 -8.02 -4.61
CA ASN A 123 2.37 -7.38 -3.40
C ASN A 123 1.33 -6.59 -2.60
N ALA A 124 0.18 -6.22 -3.17
CA ALA A 124 -0.82 -5.38 -2.52
C ALA A 124 -1.28 -5.92 -1.17
N GLU A 125 -1.74 -7.17 -1.13
CA GLU A 125 -2.24 -7.82 0.08
C GLU A 125 -1.17 -7.83 1.19
N LYS A 126 0.05 -8.23 0.83
CA LYS A 126 1.21 -8.31 1.73
C LYS A 126 1.62 -6.96 2.30
N ILE A 127 1.56 -5.92 1.47
CA ILE A 127 1.88 -4.55 1.86
C ILE A 127 0.78 -4.03 2.80
N LEU A 128 -0.47 -4.22 2.44
CA LEU A 128 -1.63 -3.76 3.21
C LEU A 128 -1.71 -4.45 4.56
N SER A 129 -1.52 -5.77 4.62
CA SER A 129 -1.51 -6.55 5.86
C SER A 129 -0.40 -6.12 6.82
N SER A 130 0.69 -5.53 6.29
CA SER A 130 1.79 -4.98 7.10
C SER A 130 1.54 -3.55 7.62
N SER A 131 0.48 -2.88 7.15
CA SER A 131 0.17 -1.50 7.50
C SER A 131 -0.11 -1.35 9.00
N PRO A 132 0.30 -0.27 9.68
CA PRO A 132 -0.12 -0.01 11.06
C PRO A 132 -1.57 0.49 11.17
N VAL A 133 -2.28 0.63 10.05
CA VAL A 133 -3.63 1.18 9.98
C VAL A 133 -4.65 0.06 9.78
N ASN A 134 -5.52 -0.17 10.78
CA ASN A 134 -6.42 -1.33 10.84
C ASN A 134 -7.33 -1.51 9.61
N TYR A 135 -7.91 -0.43 9.08
CA TYR A 135 -8.79 -0.55 7.89
C TYR A 135 -8.02 -0.95 6.63
N LEU A 136 -6.71 -0.72 6.59
CA LEU A 136 -5.85 -1.13 5.49
C LEU A 136 -5.33 -2.55 5.67
N GLN A 137 -5.04 -2.97 6.90
CA GLN A 137 -4.62 -4.35 7.19
C GLN A 137 -5.63 -5.39 6.71
N SER A 138 -6.91 -5.04 6.78
CA SER A 138 -8.05 -5.86 6.40
C SER A 138 -8.79 -5.33 5.18
N ALA A 139 -8.10 -4.52 4.36
CA ALA A 139 -8.67 -3.90 3.17
C ALA A 139 -9.25 -4.95 2.21
N ASP A 140 -10.49 -4.75 1.80
CA ASP A 140 -11.16 -5.61 0.83
C ASP A 140 -10.68 -5.24 -0.58
N LEU A 141 -9.66 -5.95 -1.05
CA LEU A 141 -9.07 -5.80 -2.39
C LEU A 141 -10.05 -6.25 -3.46
N ARG A 142 -10.30 -5.38 -4.44
CA ARG A 142 -11.28 -5.61 -5.50
C ARG A 142 -10.76 -5.16 -6.87
N GLY A 143 -11.11 -5.92 -7.89
CA GLY A 143 -10.75 -5.69 -9.28
C GLY A 143 -10.11 -6.89 -9.95
N ARG A 144 -10.00 -6.81 -11.28
CA ARG A 144 -9.54 -7.89 -12.14
C ARG A 144 -8.19 -8.48 -11.72
N ILE A 145 -7.26 -7.66 -11.24
CA ILE A 145 -5.91 -8.13 -10.90
C ILE A 145 -5.86 -8.97 -9.61
N PHE A 146 -6.91 -8.90 -8.80
CA PHE A 146 -7.04 -9.68 -7.56
C PHE A 146 -7.95 -10.90 -7.71
N GLY A 147 -8.61 -11.07 -8.86
CA GLY A 147 -9.61 -12.13 -9.06
C GLY A 147 -10.88 -11.97 -8.23
N SER A 148 -11.05 -10.83 -7.55
CA SER A 148 -12.18 -10.49 -6.68
C SER A 148 -12.95 -9.29 -7.26
N TYR A 149 -14.03 -9.56 -7.99
CA TYR A 149 -14.79 -8.50 -8.65
C TYR A 149 -15.56 -7.63 -7.65
N ALA A 150 -15.71 -6.35 -7.99
CA ALA A 150 -16.49 -5.40 -7.21
C ALA A 150 -17.99 -5.62 -7.45
N GLU A 151 -18.82 -5.34 -6.45
CA GLU A 151 -20.27 -5.37 -6.63
C GLU A 151 -20.69 -4.26 -7.60
N GLY A 152 -21.48 -4.61 -8.61
CA GLY A 152 -21.86 -3.68 -9.68
C GLY A 152 -20.83 -3.54 -10.81
N ASP A 153 -19.70 -4.25 -10.75
CA ASP A 153 -18.79 -4.39 -11.89
C ASP A 153 -19.38 -5.39 -12.90
N THR A 154 -19.54 -4.97 -14.15
CA THR A 154 -20.17 -5.77 -15.20
C THR A 154 -19.17 -6.59 -16.02
N ASP A 155 -17.89 -6.61 -15.64
CA ASP A 155 -16.75 -7.24 -16.35
C ASP A 155 -16.66 -6.89 -17.86
N SER A 156 -17.43 -5.88 -18.28
CA SER A 156 -17.38 -5.32 -19.62
C SER A 156 -16.17 -4.39 -19.76
N ASP A 157 -15.75 -4.17 -21.00
CA ASP A 157 -14.51 -3.47 -21.37
C ASP A 157 -14.25 -2.21 -20.52
N GLY A 158 -13.24 -2.30 -19.65
CA GLY A 158 -12.82 -1.21 -18.75
C GLY A 158 -13.19 -1.32 -17.26
N GLY A 159 -13.85 -2.39 -16.78
CA GLY A 159 -14.25 -2.61 -15.38
C GLY A 159 -13.16 -2.41 -14.30
N VAL A 160 -13.46 -2.68 -13.03
CA VAL A 160 -12.53 -2.37 -11.92
C VAL A 160 -11.24 -3.18 -12.07
N VAL A 161 -10.08 -2.51 -12.08
CA VAL A 161 -8.78 -3.19 -12.23
C VAL A 161 -8.06 -3.32 -10.90
N SER A 162 -7.87 -2.22 -10.16
CA SER A 162 -7.14 -2.18 -8.88
C SER A 162 -7.78 -1.20 -7.90
N ALA A 163 -8.59 -1.71 -6.98
CA ALA A 163 -9.32 -0.92 -6.01
C ALA A 163 -9.37 -1.57 -4.61
N VAL A 164 -9.73 -0.76 -3.62
CA VAL A 164 -10.15 -1.19 -2.29
C VAL A 164 -11.59 -0.79 -2.07
N PHE A 165 -12.42 -1.70 -1.56
CA PHE A 165 -13.74 -1.35 -1.04
C PHE A 165 -13.58 -0.74 0.35
N THR A 166 -13.60 0.59 0.43
CA THR A 166 -13.39 1.32 1.69
C THR A 166 -14.70 1.62 2.42
N ASN A 167 -15.85 1.39 1.78
CA ASN A 167 -17.18 1.72 2.28
C ASN A 167 -17.35 3.24 2.54
N PHE A 168 -16.50 4.07 1.93
CA PHE A 168 -16.60 5.52 1.96
C PHE A 168 -17.32 6.01 0.71
N PHE A 169 -18.56 6.48 0.91
CA PHE A 169 -19.39 7.03 -0.16
C PHE A 169 -19.13 8.54 -0.27
N VAL A 170 -18.12 8.90 -1.05
CA VAL A 170 -17.77 10.30 -1.34
C VAL A 170 -18.28 10.68 -2.71
N ASP A 171 -18.48 11.98 -2.94
CA ASP A 171 -18.85 12.50 -4.25
C ASP A 171 -17.70 12.29 -5.26
N HIS A 172 -17.96 11.49 -6.29
CA HIS A 172 -17.01 11.16 -7.35
C HIS A 172 -17.10 12.07 -8.58
N GLN A 173 -17.95 13.10 -8.58
CA GLN A 173 -18.09 14.00 -9.74
C GLN A 173 -16.74 14.61 -10.16
N GLU A 174 -16.06 15.34 -9.26
CA GLU A 174 -14.76 15.95 -9.58
C GLU A 174 -13.70 14.90 -9.96
N PRO A 175 -13.51 13.80 -9.22
CA PRO A 175 -12.60 12.72 -9.62
C PRO A 175 -12.84 12.19 -11.03
N LEU A 176 -14.10 11.92 -11.40
CA LEU A 176 -14.47 11.39 -12.70
C LEU A 176 -14.24 12.41 -13.83
N GLU A 177 -14.55 13.69 -13.62
CA GLU A 177 -14.26 14.76 -14.58
C GLU A 177 -12.75 14.88 -14.85
N VAL A 178 -11.93 14.76 -13.79
CA VAL A 178 -10.46 14.78 -13.92
C VAL A 178 -9.94 13.55 -14.66
N LEU A 179 -10.51 12.38 -14.38
CA LEU A 179 -10.16 11.13 -15.06
C LEU A 179 -10.48 11.21 -16.56
N GLN A 180 -11.70 11.61 -16.91
CA GLN A 180 -12.14 11.77 -18.30
C GLN A 180 -11.21 12.71 -19.07
N LYS A 181 -10.93 13.89 -18.50
CA LYS A 181 -10.03 14.86 -19.13
C LYS A 181 -8.62 14.31 -19.32
N TRP A 182 -8.12 13.51 -18.38
CA TRP A 182 -6.81 12.87 -18.49
C TRP A 182 -6.79 11.84 -19.63
N GLU A 183 -7.81 10.99 -19.73
CA GLU A 183 -7.91 9.99 -20.80
C GLU A 183 -7.96 10.65 -22.19
N GLU A 184 -8.73 11.74 -22.32
CA GLU A 184 -8.85 12.52 -23.55
C GLU A 184 -7.50 13.13 -23.98
N ILE A 185 -6.73 13.68 -23.04
CA ILE A 185 -5.43 14.31 -23.31
C ILE A 185 -4.35 13.26 -23.62
N CYS A 186 -4.34 12.15 -22.88
CA CYS A 186 -3.31 11.12 -23.02
C CYS A 186 -3.61 10.11 -24.13
N HIS A 187 -4.84 10.07 -24.64
CA HIS A 187 -5.33 9.05 -25.58
C HIS A 187 -5.10 7.62 -25.08
N ILE A 188 -5.17 7.43 -23.76
CA ILE A 188 -4.94 6.15 -23.07
C ILE A 188 -6.03 6.00 -22.01
N LYS A 189 -6.56 4.78 -21.87
CA LYS A 189 -7.53 4.46 -20.81
C LYS A 189 -6.89 4.44 -19.44
N TRP A 190 -7.63 4.86 -18.42
CA TRP A 190 -7.15 4.85 -17.05
C TRP A 190 -6.82 3.42 -16.61
N PRO A 191 -5.57 3.16 -16.19
CA PRO A 191 -5.06 1.79 -16.04
C PRO A 191 -5.59 1.08 -14.78
N LEU A 192 -6.17 1.81 -13.83
CA LEU A 192 -6.73 1.25 -12.60
C LEU A 192 -8.22 0.88 -12.74
N GLY A 193 -8.82 1.11 -13.92
CA GLY A 193 -10.20 0.76 -14.22
C GLY A 193 -11.22 1.81 -13.78
N VAL A 194 -12.49 1.41 -13.73
CA VAL A 194 -13.59 2.26 -13.30
C VAL A 194 -13.55 2.51 -11.79
N LEU A 195 -13.91 3.74 -11.39
CA LEU A 195 -14.16 4.09 -10.00
C LEU A 195 -15.65 3.89 -9.67
N LEU A 196 -15.96 2.92 -8.80
CA LEU A 196 -17.31 2.67 -8.31
C LEU A 196 -17.56 3.37 -6.97
N ASP A 197 -18.81 3.57 -6.60
CA ASP A 197 -19.19 4.15 -5.31
C ASP A 197 -18.80 3.24 -4.15
N GLY A 198 -18.20 3.83 -3.10
CA GLY A 198 -17.66 3.07 -1.96
C GLY A 198 -16.28 2.44 -2.22
N TYR A 199 -15.73 2.60 -3.42
CA TYR A 199 -14.41 2.12 -3.81
C TYR A 199 -13.42 3.27 -3.98
N GLU A 200 -12.14 2.96 -3.79
CA GLU A 200 -11.03 3.86 -4.06
C GLU A 200 -9.95 3.13 -4.83
N PHE A 201 -9.22 3.84 -5.71
CA PHE A 201 -8.12 3.23 -6.45
C PHE A 201 -7.00 2.82 -5.51
N LEU A 202 -6.41 1.65 -5.78
CA LEU A 202 -5.21 1.19 -5.10
C LEU A 202 -3.98 1.40 -6.00
N CYS A 203 -3.05 2.21 -5.52
CA CYS A 203 -1.73 2.39 -6.16
C CYS A 203 -0.63 1.88 -5.24
N VAL A 204 0.23 1.03 -5.77
CA VAL A 204 1.46 0.58 -5.10
C VAL A 204 2.58 0.55 -6.12
N PHE A 205 3.69 1.21 -5.83
CA PHE A 205 4.82 1.32 -6.74
C PHE A 205 6.13 0.99 -6.03
N PRO A 206 7.06 0.29 -6.70
CA PRO A 206 8.40 0.11 -6.16
C PRO A 206 9.14 1.45 -6.15
N ILE A 207 9.98 1.67 -5.12
CA ILE A 207 10.93 2.78 -5.11
C ILE A 207 12.32 2.22 -5.41
N PRO A 208 13.01 2.69 -6.47
CA PRO A 208 14.38 2.29 -6.73
C PRO A 208 15.30 2.73 -5.58
N GLU A 209 16.22 1.85 -5.16
CA GLU A 209 17.30 2.16 -4.20
C GLU A 209 18.23 3.28 -4.72
#